data_AF-A0A2A4KTJ2-F1
#
_entry.id   AF-A0A2A4KTJ2-F1
#
_cell.length_a   1.000
_cell.length_b   1.000
_cell.length_c   1.000
_cell.angle_alpha   90.00
_cell.angle_beta   90.00
_cell.angle_gamma   90.00
#
_symmetry.space_group_name_H-M   'P 1'
#
loop_
_entity.id
_entity.type
_entity.pdbx_description
1 polymer ?
#
loop_
_entity_poly.entity_id
_entity_poly.type
_entity_poly.pdbx_seq_one_letter_code
_entity_poly.pdbx_strand_id
1 'polypeptide(L)'
;MDKPDAAGSPDTLKKAQDAYVACMRKTGLKFPDFKPGEGPPQAEADSGYYDANSHDGISELGRKANETCKPQMAKVGEAMDKESKDPKLEAENKRKFQEYANCLRDKGVKVNDPKDGGSLFDDAGKAMEDSKFKAADPACRQQAFGNDGAQG
;
A
#
# COMPACT_ATOMS: atom_id res chain seq x y z
N MET A 1 25.51 21.73 -1.99
CA MET A 1 25.10 20.72 -3.00
C MET A 1 23.67 20.35 -2.69
N ASP A 2 22.72 21.10 -3.24
CA ASP A 2 21.29 20.81 -3.10
C ASP A 2 20.86 20.04 -4.33
N LYS A 3 20.54 18.75 -4.14
CA LYS A 3 20.04 17.89 -5.20
C LYS A 3 18.53 18.18 -5.30
N PRO A 4 18.01 18.62 -6.45
CA PRO A 4 16.60 18.99 -6.56
C PRO A 4 15.74 17.77 -6.23
N ASP A 5 14.83 17.98 -5.27
CA ASP A 5 13.86 17.01 -4.81
C ASP A 5 13.20 16.31 -6.00
N ALA A 6 13.42 15.00 -6.08
CA ALA A 6 12.77 14.18 -7.08
C ALA A 6 11.26 14.28 -6.85
N ALA A 7 10.61 14.82 -7.87
CA ALA A 7 9.19 14.91 -8.05
C ALA A 7 8.60 13.48 -8.10
N GLY A 8 8.41 12.84 -6.93
CA GLY A 8 7.96 11.45 -6.81
C GLY A 8 8.56 10.66 -5.64
N SER A 9 9.37 11.27 -4.76
CA SER A 9 9.98 10.56 -3.63
C SER A 9 8.94 10.07 -2.60
N PRO A 10 9.23 8.95 -1.89
CA PRO A 10 8.44 8.48 -0.74
C PRO A 10 8.25 9.55 0.35
N ASP A 11 9.16 10.52 0.44
CA ASP A 11 9.02 11.71 1.29
C ASP A 11 7.82 12.60 0.93
N THR A 12 7.47 12.70 -0.37
CA THR A 12 6.33 13.51 -0.83
C THR A 12 5.01 12.83 -0.47
N LEU A 13 4.91 11.51 -0.70
CA LEU A 13 3.75 10.72 -0.29
C LEU A 13 3.58 10.75 1.23
N LYS A 14 4.66 10.49 1.97
CA LYS A 14 4.66 10.55 3.43
C LYS A 14 4.19 11.91 3.95
N LYS A 15 4.70 13.01 3.40
CA LYS A 15 4.28 14.36 3.79
C LYS A 15 2.79 14.62 3.53
N ALA A 16 2.25 14.10 2.42
CA ALA A 16 0.82 14.23 2.12
C ALA A 16 -0.03 13.38 3.09
N GLN A 17 0.41 12.16 3.41
CA GLN A 17 -0.24 11.29 4.39
C GLN A 17 -0.23 11.91 5.79
N ASP A 18 0.91 12.43 6.24
CA ASP A 18 1.06 13.11 7.53
C ASP A 18 0.14 14.35 7.62
N ALA A 19 0.00 15.11 6.53
CA ALA A 19 -0.92 16.25 6.47
C ALA A 19 -2.40 15.83 6.54
N TYR A 20 -2.76 14.69 5.94
CA TYR A 20 -4.09 14.12 6.05
C TYR A 20 -4.39 13.65 7.48
N VAL A 21 -3.50 12.87 8.10
CA VAL A 21 -3.63 12.43 9.51
C VAL A 21 -3.75 13.63 10.45
N ALA A 22 -2.91 14.66 10.26
CA ALA A 22 -2.97 15.87 11.07
C ALA A 22 -4.34 16.58 10.93
N CYS A 23 -4.94 16.57 9.74
CA CYS A 23 -6.27 17.11 9.52
C CYS A 23 -7.35 16.28 10.25
N MET A 24 -7.31 14.95 10.11
CA MET A 24 -8.24 14.04 10.77
C MET A 24 -8.16 14.18 12.31
N ARG A 25 -6.95 14.27 12.87
CA ARG A 25 -6.73 14.53 14.29
C ARG A 25 -7.31 15.87 14.76
N LYS A 26 -7.19 16.93 13.94
CA LYS A 26 -7.80 18.24 14.24
C LYS A 26 -9.33 18.19 14.27
N THR A 27 -9.93 17.28 13.51
CA THR A 27 -11.39 17.08 13.55
C THR A 27 -11.86 16.27 14.76
N GLY A 28 -10.93 15.81 15.61
CA GLY A 28 -11.23 15.07 16.83
C GLY A 28 -11.16 13.55 16.66
N LEU A 29 -10.82 13.06 15.46
CA LEU A 29 -10.60 11.64 15.22
C LEU A 29 -9.26 11.21 15.80
N LYS A 30 -9.23 10.04 16.44
CA LYS A 30 -7.97 9.38 16.77
C LYS A 30 -7.60 8.47 15.61
N PHE A 31 -6.67 8.95 14.79
CA PHE A 31 -6.13 8.17 13.70
C PHE A 31 -4.65 7.90 13.95
N PRO A 32 -4.19 6.64 13.88
CA PRO A 32 -2.76 6.33 13.95
C PRO A 32 -2.03 6.87 12.70
N ASP A 33 -0.71 7.04 12.82
CA ASP A 33 0.13 7.43 11.69
C ASP A 33 0.19 6.30 10.63
N PHE A 34 0.20 6.66 9.36
CA PHE A 34 0.44 5.71 8.27
C PHE A 34 1.92 5.35 8.27
N LYS A 35 2.22 4.05 8.22
CA LYS A 35 3.60 3.59 8.04
C LYS A 35 3.87 3.34 6.55
N PRO A 36 5.05 3.70 6.05
CA PRO A 36 5.44 3.40 4.67
C PRO A 36 5.33 1.90 4.40
N GLY A 37 4.72 1.52 3.27
CA GLY A 37 4.58 0.12 2.86
C GLY A 37 3.46 -0.67 3.56
N GLU A 38 2.86 -0.14 4.63
CA GLU A 38 1.67 -0.73 5.26
C GLU A 38 0.39 -0.17 4.62
N GLY A 39 -0.66 -0.99 4.57
CA GLY A 39 -1.99 -0.54 4.16
C GLY A 39 -2.53 0.57 5.08
N PRO A 40 -3.66 1.20 4.75
CA PRO A 40 -4.29 2.17 5.65
C PRO A 40 -4.50 1.51 7.02
N PRO A 41 -4.07 2.14 8.12
CA PRO A 41 -4.20 1.52 9.42
C PRO A 41 -5.68 1.35 9.72
N GLN A 42 -6.04 0.21 10.32
CA GLN A 42 -7.41 0.01 10.78
C GLN A 42 -7.73 1.08 11.81
N ALA A 43 -8.76 1.89 11.56
CA ALA A 43 -9.18 2.85 12.56
C ALA A 43 -9.68 2.06 13.78
N GLU A 44 -9.11 2.37 14.93
CA GLU A 44 -9.45 1.72 16.19
C GLU A 44 -10.94 1.93 16.51
N ALA A 45 -11.53 1.04 17.31
CA ALA A 45 -12.94 1.12 17.66
C ALA A 45 -13.30 2.46 18.34
N ASP A 46 -12.35 3.11 19.02
CA ASP A 46 -12.50 4.42 19.67
C ASP A 46 -11.90 5.60 18.88
N SER A 47 -11.55 5.36 17.61
CA SER A 47 -11.07 6.40 16.68
C SER A 47 -12.07 7.54 16.50
N GLY A 48 -13.34 7.30 16.84
CA GLY A 48 -14.45 8.20 16.56
C GLY A 48 -14.79 8.26 15.07
N TYR A 49 -14.11 7.48 14.20
CA TYR A 49 -14.36 7.45 12.77
C TYR A 49 -15.51 6.50 12.42
N TYR A 50 -15.55 5.34 13.06
CA TYR A 50 -16.61 4.36 12.90
C TYR A 50 -17.67 4.49 13.99
N ASP A 51 -18.91 4.18 13.63
CA ASP A 51 -20.03 4.05 14.56
C ASP A 51 -20.91 2.88 14.13
N ALA A 52 -21.02 1.87 14.98
CA ALA A 52 -21.78 0.64 14.68
C ALA A 52 -23.29 0.87 14.58
N ASN A 53 -23.80 2.04 15.01
CA ASN A 53 -25.21 2.41 14.93
C ASN A 53 -25.50 3.31 13.71
N SER A 54 -24.48 3.69 12.95
CA SER A 54 -24.62 4.44 11.70
C SER A 54 -24.99 3.52 10.55
N HIS A 55 -25.82 4.02 9.63
CA HIS A 55 -26.31 3.26 8.48
C HIS A 55 -25.18 2.71 7.59
N ASP A 56 -24.11 3.48 7.44
CA ASP A 56 -22.93 3.17 6.61
C ASP A 56 -21.69 2.81 7.43
N GLY A 57 -21.84 2.71 8.76
CA GLY A 57 -20.74 2.40 9.68
C GLY A 57 -19.77 3.56 9.93
N ILE A 58 -19.89 4.70 9.23
CA ILE A 58 -19.09 5.91 9.49
C ILE A 58 -19.86 6.82 10.45
N SER A 59 -19.19 7.30 11.50
CA SER A 59 -19.80 8.23 12.44
C SER A 59 -20.05 9.60 11.80
N GLU A 60 -20.87 10.44 12.44
CA GLU A 60 -21.02 11.83 12.02
C GLU A 60 -19.67 12.58 12.04
N LEU A 61 -18.82 12.28 13.03
CA LEU A 61 -17.47 12.83 13.15
C LEU A 61 -16.58 12.39 11.98
N GLY A 62 -16.65 11.12 11.59
CA GLY A 62 -15.94 10.57 10.44
C GLY A 62 -16.37 11.20 9.12
N ARG A 63 -17.68 11.39 8.91
CA ARG A 63 -18.21 12.10 7.72
C ARG A 63 -17.72 13.55 7.66
N LYS A 64 -17.83 14.28 8.78
CA LYS A 64 -17.34 15.66 8.88
C LYS A 64 -15.85 15.76 8.60
N ALA A 65 -15.07 14.80 9.12
CA ALA A 65 -13.64 14.75 8.90
C ALA A 65 -13.29 14.49 7.43
N ASN A 66 -13.94 13.52 6.79
CA ASN A 66 -13.75 13.24 5.37
C ASN A 66 -14.04 14.46 4.49
N GLU A 67 -15.16 15.15 4.74
CA GLU A 67 -15.51 16.37 4.01
C GLU A 67 -14.50 17.49 4.26
N THR A 68 -14.07 17.69 5.52
CA THR A 68 -13.11 18.74 5.90
C THR A 68 -11.71 18.46 5.33
N CYS A 69 -11.29 17.21 5.33
CA CYS A 69 -9.95 16.77 4.99
C CYS A 69 -9.82 16.23 3.55
N LYS A 70 -10.90 16.25 2.78
CA LYS A 70 -10.93 15.98 1.34
C LYS A 70 -9.77 16.60 0.53
N PRO A 71 -9.37 17.88 0.72
CA PRO A 71 -8.23 18.43 0.00
C PRO A 71 -6.88 17.78 0.38
N GLN A 72 -6.75 17.22 1.57
CA GLN A 72 -5.55 16.46 1.94
C GLN A 72 -5.58 15.05 1.33
N MET A 73 -6.75 14.39 1.30
CA MET A 73 -6.90 13.13 0.56
C MET A 73 -6.57 13.28 -0.93
N ALA A 74 -7.01 14.37 -1.58
CA ALA A 74 -6.67 14.65 -2.96
C ALA A 74 -5.14 14.72 -3.17
N LYS A 75 -4.43 15.42 -2.28
CA LYS A 75 -2.97 15.51 -2.30
C LYS A 75 -2.27 14.17 -2.07
N VAL A 76 -2.83 13.31 -1.22
CA VAL A 76 -2.33 11.93 -1.07
C VAL A 76 -2.47 11.18 -2.39
N GLY A 77 -3.64 11.24 -3.03
CA GLY A 77 -3.87 10.62 -4.34
C GLY A 77 -2.94 11.14 -5.43
N GLU A 78 -2.72 12.45 -5.50
CA GLU A 78 -1.77 13.06 -6.42
C GLU A 78 -0.32 12.62 -6.15
N ALA A 79 0.07 12.52 -4.88
CA ALA A 79 1.39 12.03 -4.50
C ALA A 79 1.58 10.54 -4.87
N MET A 80 0.55 9.70 -4.67
CA MET A 80 0.56 8.30 -5.07
C MET A 80 0.63 8.10 -6.58
N ASP A 81 -0.13 8.87 -7.37
CA ASP A 81 -0.07 8.83 -8.84
C ASP A 81 1.33 9.17 -9.34
N LYS A 82 1.94 10.18 -8.72
CA LYS A 82 3.28 10.65 -9.06
C LYS A 82 4.37 9.64 -8.68
N GLU A 83 4.27 9.05 -7.49
CA GLU A 83 5.18 8.00 -7.04
C GLU A 83 5.06 6.74 -7.89
N SER A 84 3.84 6.36 -8.28
CA SER A 84 3.59 5.21 -9.18
C SER A 84 4.19 5.41 -10.58
N LYS A 85 4.39 6.66 -11.00
CA LYS A 85 5.04 7.04 -12.27
C LYS A 85 6.54 7.30 -12.12
N ASP A 86 7.10 7.12 -10.93
CA ASP A 86 8.54 7.28 -10.73
C ASP A 86 9.29 6.11 -11.37
N PRO A 87 10.16 6.36 -12.38
CA PRO A 87 10.81 5.30 -13.13
C PRO A 87 11.81 4.51 -12.29
N LYS A 88 12.33 5.09 -11.20
CA LYS A 88 13.25 4.40 -10.30
C LYS A 88 12.47 3.42 -9.41
N LEU A 89 11.32 3.83 -8.87
CA LEU A 89 10.43 2.94 -8.12
C LEU A 89 9.87 1.83 -9.02
N GLU A 90 9.48 2.15 -10.25
CA GLU A 90 9.05 1.15 -11.23
C GLU A 90 10.14 0.10 -11.48
N ALA A 91 11.39 0.53 -11.69
CA ALA A 91 12.52 -0.37 -11.90
C ALA A 91 12.82 -1.23 -10.66
N GLU A 92 12.73 -0.66 -9.46
CA GLU A 92 12.92 -1.39 -8.20
C GLU A 92 11.81 -2.43 -8.00
N ASN A 93 10.55 -2.06 -8.18
CA ASN A 93 9.41 -2.96 -8.08
C ASN A 93 9.52 -4.09 -9.10
N LYS A 94 9.87 -3.79 -10.36
CA LYS A 94 10.15 -4.81 -11.38
C LYS A 94 11.21 -5.81 -10.93
N ARG A 95 12.31 -5.32 -10.33
CA ARG A 95 13.36 -6.19 -9.80
C ARG A 95 12.86 -7.09 -8.66
N LYS A 96 12.12 -6.53 -7.69
CA LYS A 96 11.54 -7.30 -6.58
C LYS A 96 10.57 -8.38 -7.07
N PHE A 97 9.69 -8.03 -8.00
CA PHE A 97 8.76 -9.00 -8.60
C PHE A 97 9.48 -10.08 -9.41
N GLN A 98 10.58 -9.76 -10.10
CA GLN A 98 11.43 -10.76 -10.76
C GLN A 98 12.08 -11.70 -9.74
N GLU A 99 12.60 -11.18 -8.63
CA GLU A 99 13.18 -12.00 -7.55
C GLU A 99 12.14 -12.95 -6.93
N TYR A 100 10.93 -12.44 -6.67
CA TYR A 100 9.81 -13.25 -6.19
C TYR A 100 9.41 -14.35 -7.18
N ALA A 101 9.28 -14.01 -8.47
CA ALA A 101 8.99 -14.98 -9.53
C ALA A 101 10.04 -16.09 -9.60
N ASN A 102 11.32 -15.70 -9.54
CA ASN A 102 12.44 -16.63 -9.59
C ASN A 102 12.42 -17.60 -8.40
N CYS A 103 12.17 -17.09 -7.19
CA CYS A 103 12.05 -17.92 -5.99
C CYS A 103 10.89 -18.92 -6.10
N LEU A 104 9.71 -18.48 -6.54
CA LEU A 104 8.57 -19.37 -6.74
C LEU A 104 8.86 -20.49 -7.74
N ARG A 105 9.53 -20.16 -8.86
CA ARG A 105 9.93 -21.17 -9.86
C ARG A 105 10.96 -22.16 -9.32
N ASP A 106 11.92 -21.71 -8.50
CA ASP A 106 12.88 -22.58 -7.81
C ASP A 106 12.17 -23.57 -6.87
N LYS A 107 11.09 -23.13 -6.21
CA LYS A 107 10.21 -23.98 -5.39
C LYS A 107 9.22 -24.82 -6.20
N GLY A 108 9.32 -24.81 -7.53
CA GLY A 108 8.50 -25.62 -8.42
C GLY A 108 7.07 -25.10 -8.61
N VAL A 109 6.83 -23.83 -8.31
CA VAL A 109 5.57 -23.12 -8.60
C VAL A 109 5.65 -22.55 -10.02
N LYS A 110 4.61 -22.79 -10.82
CA LYS A 110 4.50 -22.22 -12.16
C LYS A 110 3.90 -20.82 -12.07
N VAL A 111 4.70 -19.81 -12.39
CA VAL A 111 4.30 -18.40 -12.44
C VAL A 111 4.71 -17.77 -13.76
N ASN A 112 3.97 -16.75 -14.17
CA ASN A 112 4.25 -15.97 -15.37
C ASN A 112 5.51 -15.09 -15.18
N ASP A 113 6.05 -14.58 -16.28
CA ASP A 113 7.18 -13.65 -16.23
C ASP A 113 6.68 -12.19 -16.14
N PRO A 114 7.17 -11.40 -15.17
CA PRO A 114 6.66 -10.04 -14.95
C PRO A 114 7.22 -8.98 -15.92
N LYS A 115 8.02 -9.35 -16.94
CA LYS A 115 8.61 -8.40 -17.90
C LYS A 115 7.58 -7.59 -18.70
N ASP A 116 6.37 -8.11 -18.90
CA ASP A 116 5.29 -7.42 -19.61
C ASP A 116 4.44 -6.51 -18.71
N GLY A 117 4.85 -6.28 -17.46
CA GLY A 117 4.03 -5.54 -16.48
C GLY A 117 2.71 -6.27 -16.14
N GLY A 118 2.60 -7.53 -16.55
CA GLY A 118 1.46 -8.40 -16.28
C GLY A 118 1.52 -9.05 -14.90
N SER A 119 0.37 -9.59 -14.48
CA SER A 119 0.25 -10.35 -13.24
C SER A 119 1.16 -11.59 -13.25
N LEU A 120 1.83 -11.81 -12.12
CA LEU A 120 2.61 -13.03 -11.84
C LEU A 120 1.78 -14.31 -11.93
N PHE A 121 0.47 -14.18 -11.73
CA PHE A 121 -0.49 -15.27 -11.75
C PHE A 121 -1.51 -15.01 -12.85
N ASP A 122 -2.02 -16.07 -13.44
CA ASP A 122 -3.14 -15.98 -14.37
C ASP A 122 -4.39 -15.45 -13.64
N ASP A 123 -5.31 -14.81 -14.36
CA ASP A 123 -6.56 -14.24 -13.80
C ASP A 123 -7.40 -15.26 -13.01
N ALA A 124 -7.23 -16.55 -13.31
CA ALA A 124 -7.90 -17.64 -12.61
C ALA A 124 -7.30 -17.95 -11.22
N GLY A 125 -6.15 -17.38 -10.85
CA GLY A 125 -5.54 -17.50 -9.53
C GLY A 125 -5.11 -18.92 -9.12
N LYS A 126 -5.20 -19.93 -10.01
CA LYS A 126 -4.96 -21.35 -9.68
C LYS A 126 -3.60 -21.64 -9.08
N ALA A 127 -2.58 -20.89 -9.49
CA ALA A 127 -1.24 -21.00 -8.92
C ALA A 127 -1.23 -20.66 -7.41
N MET A 128 -2.10 -19.77 -6.94
CA MET A 128 -2.22 -19.41 -5.52
C MET A 128 -2.91 -20.50 -4.67
N GLU A 129 -3.67 -21.39 -5.31
CA GLU A 129 -4.29 -22.53 -4.62
C GLU A 129 -3.35 -23.72 -4.46
N ASP A 130 -2.26 -23.77 -5.24
CA ASP A 130 -1.28 -24.85 -5.23
C ASP A 130 -0.54 -24.95 -3.88
N SER A 131 -0.41 -26.16 -3.36
CA SER A 131 0.25 -26.40 -2.07
C SER A 131 1.73 -25.98 -2.07
N LYS A 132 2.41 -26.04 -3.23
CA LYS A 132 3.79 -25.55 -3.36
C LYS A 132 3.85 -24.04 -3.28
N PHE A 133 2.86 -23.34 -3.85
CA PHE A 133 2.75 -21.90 -3.69
C PHE A 133 2.55 -21.52 -2.24
N LYS A 134 1.57 -22.11 -1.56
CA LYS A 134 1.29 -21.83 -0.13
C LYS A 134 2.51 -22.09 0.76
N ALA A 135 3.32 -23.09 0.43
CA ALA A 135 4.57 -23.38 1.13
C ALA A 135 5.71 -22.41 0.79
N ALA A 136 5.77 -21.90 -0.44
CA ALA A 136 6.86 -21.06 -0.94
C ALA A 136 6.63 -19.56 -0.75
N ASP A 137 5.38 -19.09 -0.88
CA ASP A 137 5.00 -17.67 -0.82
C ASP A 137 5.61 -16.90 0.35
N PRO A 138 5.47 -17.34 1.62
CA PRO A 138 5.96 -16.53 2.75
C PRO A 138 7.48 -16.30 2.68
N ALA A 139 8.26 -17.33 2.35
CA ALA A 139 9.71 -17.23 2.23
C ALA A 139 10.11 -16.40 1.00
N CYS A 140 9.48 -16.63 -0.15
CA CYS A 140 9.79 -15.90 -1.38
C CYS A 140 9.41 -14.42 -1.29
N ARG A 141 8.28 -14.12 -0.65
CA ARG A 141 7.81 -12.75 -0.41
C ARG A 141 8.74 -12.02 0.54
N GLN A 142 9.15 -12.67 1.63
CA GLN A 142 10.12 -12.09 2.56
C GLN A 142 11.47 -11.83 1.88
N GLN A 143 11.92 -12.72 1.00
CA GLN A 143 13.18 -12.52 0.26
C GLN A 143 13.09 -11.34 -0.72
N ALA A 144 12.00 -11.23 -1.46
CA ALA A 144 11.85 -10.22 -2.52
C ALA A 144 11.47 -8.82 -1.99
N PHE A 145 10.65 -8.78 -0.94
CA PHE A 145 10.05 -7.54 -0.43
C PHE A 145 10.42 -7.22 1.01
N GLY A 146 11.16 -8.08 1.71
CA GLY A 146 11.49 -7.87 3.12
C GLY A 146 10.24 -7.88 4.00
N ASN A 147 10.31 -7.18 5.14
CA ASN A 147 9.14 -6.97 6.01
C ASN A 147 8.08 -6.06 5.37
N ASP A 148 8.43 -5.31 4.31
CA ASP A 148 7.51 -4.45 3.55
C ASP A 148 6.55 -5.27 2.64
N GLY A 149 6.79 -6.58 2.50
CA GLY A 149 5.95 -7.49 1.71
C GLY A 149 4.81 -8.15 2.47
N ALA A 150 4.77 -8.03 3.80
CA ALA A 150 3.80 -8.70 4.66
C ALA A 150 2.43 -8.02 4.58
N GLN A 151 1.68 -8.33 3.53
CA GLN A 151 0.25 -8.07 3.46
C GLN A 151 -0.45 -9.13 4.32
N GLY A 152 -0.93 -8.72 5.50
CA GLY A 152 -1.84 -9.47 6.36
C GLY A 152 -3.09 -8.64 6.58
#